data_AF-A0AAW3A565-F1
#
_entry.id   AF-A0AAW3A565-F1
#
_cell.length_a   1.000
_cell.length_b   1.000
_cell.length_c   1.000
_cell.angle_alpha   90.00
_cell.angle_beta   90.00
_cell.angle_gamma   90.00
#
_symmetry.space_group_name_H-M   'P 1'
#
loop_
_entity.id
_entity.type
_entity.pdbx_description
1 polymer ?
#
loop_
_entity_poly.entity_id
_entity_poly.type
_entity_poly.pdbx_seq_one_letter_code
_entity_poly.pdbx_strand_id
1 'polypeptide(L)'
;MPSNKDIYTFQYGELKKGQIYALAMARVTDNFVHSSFHDSPNYERLLLSIFEYISKDPSMDDKMLQALENALMARQNAVLKEARESDKDRKKFIFEKRLTGGDPNEDSDSDPEEVTEEELGARKAAQEAEEKRKEQEWIKAQERYAALQQQKLDNEERLRAQARQVDIDAFERQLKSRGAVLVDSGLPVKKRAGKGGAKAGQLSAEEVAKMKEEVVLVMKEKERLDTVLHTSDEELPAALEEAKKSLAEYQKKAAAAIGESAAPTKEMSKGEVTQLQQKLTKQTMDKNRRALQLKAMEPNPLRDELVSVLEQRDVLAVKVESAEHA
;
A
#
# COMPACT_ATOMS: atom_id res chain seq x y z
N MET A 1 5.97 33.44 -3.45
CA MET A 1 5.15 33.12 -2.27
C MET A 1 6.06 32.43 -1.27
N PRO A 2 6.21 32.89 -0.02
CA PRO A 2 6.93 32.10 0.96
C PRO A 2 6.14 30.81 1.13
N SER A 3 6.78 29.68 0.81
CA SER A 3 6.21 28.37 1.11
C SER A 3 5.85 28.37 2.60
N ASN A 4 4.63 27.95 2.94
CA ASN A 4 4.22 27.77 4.33
C ASN A 4 5.08 26.63 4.90
N LYS A 5 6.28 26.98 5.36
CA LYS A 5 7.18 26.08 6.07
C LYS A 5 6.53 25.82 7.42
N ASP A 6 6.38 24.56 7.79
CA ASP A 6 5.79 24.17 9.08
C ASP A 6 6.75 24.49 10.22
N ILE A 7 6.83 25.78 10.57
CA ILE A 7 7.63 26.31 11.68
C ILE A 7 6.92 26.02 13.01
N TYR A 8 5.59 25.85 12.98
CA TYR A 8 4.76 25.67 14.17
C TYR A 8 5.08 24.37 14.91
N THR A 9 5.39 23.29 14.18
CA THR A 9 5.78 22.01 14.79
C THR A 9 7.05 22.11 15.65
N PHE A 10 8.03 22.94 15.26
CA PHE A 10 9.25 23.14 16.05
C PHE A 10 9.11 24.23 17.13
N GLN A 11 8.18 25.17 16.94
CA GLN A 11 7.97 26.26 17.88
C GLN A 11 7.05 25.88 19.06
N TYR A 12 6.08 25.00 18.84
CA TYR A 12 5.06 24.62 19.82
C TYR A 12 5.02 23.12 20.14
N GLY A 13 5.85 22.31 19.48
CA GLY A 13 5.92 20.88 19.72
C GLY A 13 6.65 20.55 21.02
N GLU A 14 5.95 19.92 21.97
CA GLU A 14 6.57 19.32 23.14
C GLU A 14 6.90 17.85 22.86
N LEU A 15 8.19 17.50 22.97
CA LEU A 15 8.62 16.13 22.80
C LEU A 15 8.27 15.30 24.05
N LYS A 16 7.38 14.32 23.89
CA LYS A 16 7.14 13.31 24.93
C LYS A 16 8.37 12.43 25.11
N LYS A 17 8.65 12.03 26.35
CA LYS A 17 9.75 11.10 26.67
C LYS A 17 9.52 9.74 26.00
N GLY A 18 10.55 9.21 25.33
CA GLY A 18 10.55 7.86 24.78
C GLY A 18 11.20 7.77 23.40
N GLN A 19 11.82 6.63 23.10
CA GLN A 19 12.57 6.39 21.86
C GLN A 19 11.69 6.52 20.60
N ILE A 20 10.44 6.08 20.66
CA ILE A 20 9.50 6.15 19.53
C ILE A 20 9.19 7.61 19.16
N TYR A 21 8.98 8.47 20.16
CA TYR A 21 8.72 9.89 19.95
C TYR A 21 9.96 10.62 19.45
N ALA A 22 11.15 10.26 19.94
CA ALA A 22 12.41 10.79 19.42
C ALA A 22 12.63 10.42 17.94
N LEU A 23 12.35 9.16 17.56
CA LEU A 23 12.43 8.71 16.16
C LEU A 23 11.40 9.39 15.27
N ALA A 24 10.17 9.57 15.76
CA ALA A 24 9.14 10.29 15.02
C ALA A 24 9.53 11.74 14.77
N MET A 25 10.06 12.43 15.80
CA MET A 25 10.55 13.79 15.65
C MET A 25 11.76 13.87 14.71
N ALA A 26 12.70 12.92 14.78
CA ALA A 26 13.84 12.86 13.87
C ALA A 26 13.38 12.77 12.40
N ARG A 27 12.33 11.98 12.11
CA ARG A 27 11.73 11.89 10.76
C ARG A 27 11.06 13.20 10.34
N VAL A 28 10.35 13.86 11.26
CA VAL A 28 9.71 15.15 10.98
C VAL A 28 10.77 16.23 10.69
N THR A 29 11.86 16.26 11.46
CA THR A 29 13.01 17.15 11.23
C THR A 29 13.67 16.88 9.90
N ASP A 30 13.95 15.62 9.58
CA ASP A 30 14.56 15.22 8.30
C ASP A 30 13.69 15.65 7.11
N ASN A 31 12.40 15.32 7.16
CA ASN A 31 11.43 15.72 6.13
C ASN A 31 11.36 17.25 5.98
N PHE A 32 11.32 18.00 7.09
CA PHE A 32 11.28 19.45 7.05
C PHE A 32 12.53 20.06 6.41
N VAL A 33 13.71 19.57 6.81
CA VAL A 33 14.99 20.04 6.29
C VAL A 33 15.11 19.72 4.81
N HIS A 34 14.78 18.50 4.41
CA HIS A 34 14.81 18.08 3.01
C HIS A 34 13.79 18.85 2.16
N SER A 35 12.50 18.84 2.53
CA SER A 35 11.45 19.47 1.73
C SER A 35 11.60 20.99 1.60
N SER A 36 12.17 21.64 2.61
CA SER A 36 12.25 23.10 2.67
C SER A 36 13.55 23.68 2.10
N PHE A 37 14.60 22.85 2.00
CA PHE A 37 15.94 23.34 1.69
C PHE A 37 16.73 22.47 0.69
N HIS A 38 16.27 21.31 0.20
CA HIS A 38 17.09 20.47 -0.69
C HIS A 38 17.49 21.15 -2.01
N ASP A 39 16.62 22.01 -2.56
CA ASP A 39 16.88 22.79 -3.77
C ASP A 39 17.79 24.00 -3.52
N SER A 40 18.13 24.28 -2.26
CA SER A 40 18.98 25.42 -1.90
C SER A 40 20.43 25.10 -2.24
N PRO A 41 21.17 26.02 -2.89
CA PRO A 41 22.61 25.84 -3.12
C PRO A 41 23.41 25.75 -1.81
N ASN A 42 22.82 26.13 -0.67
CA ASN A 42 23.43 26.05 0.65
C ASN A 42 22.97 24.84 1.47
N TYR A 43 22.24 23.89 0.88
CA TYR A 43 21.68 22.75 1.60
C TYR A 43 22.74 21.92 2.33
N GLU A 44 23.84 21.61 1.66
CA GLU A 44 24.96 20.86 2.26
C GLU A 44 25.59 21.63 3.42
N ARG A 45 25.79 22.95 3.24
CA ARG A 45 26.34 23.82 4.28
C ARG A 45 25.43 23.90 5.51
N LEU A 46 24.11 23.91 5.31
CA LEU A 46 23.12 23.85 6.38
C LEU A 46 23.21 22.51 7.13
N LEU A 47 23.24 21.38 6.41
CA LEU A 47 23.37 20.05 7.04
C LEU A 47 24.65 19.95 7.87
N LEU A 48 25.80 20.40 7.32
CA LEU A 48 27.07 20.42 8.05
C LEU A 48 26.97 21.27 9.33
N SER A 49 26.32 22.43 9.28
CA SER A 49 26.16 23.28 10.47
C SER A 49 25.29 22.62 11.55
N ILE A 50 24.28 21.84 11.17
CA ILE A 50 23.44 21.08 12.11
C ILE A 50 24.26 19.98 12.79
N PHE A 51 25.04 19.22 12.03
CA PHE A 51 25.90 18.18 12.60
C PHE A 51 27.00 18.76 13.49
N GLU A 52 27.60 19.88 13.09
CA GLU A 52 28.60 20.58 13.89
C GLU A 52 28.00 21.06 15.22
N TYR A 53 26.79 21.62 15.18
CA TYR A 53 26.09 22.05 16.39
C TYR A 53 25.78 20.87 17.32
N ILE A 54 25.25 19.77 16.78
CA ILE A 54 24.95 18.56 17.55
C ILE A 54 26.22 17.97 18.18
N SER A 55 27.32 17.89 17.42
CA SER A 55 28.59 17.34 17.94
C SER A 55 29.23 18.17 19.06
N LYS A 56 28.87 19.45 19.16
CA LYS A 56 29.38 20.38 20.17
C LYS A 56 28.38 20.60 21.32
N ASP A 57 27.22 19.94 21.27
CA ASP A 57 26.20 20.07 22.30
C ASP A 57 26.70 19.45 23.63
N PRO A 58 26.64 20.19 24.76
CA PRO A 58 27.08 19.69 26.06
C PRO A 58 26.35 18.42 26.54
N SER A 59 25.20 18.10 25.95
CA SER A 59 24.42 16.90 26.27
C SER A 59 24.89 15.63 25.55
N MET A 60 25.79 15.74 24.57
CA MET A 60 26.38 14.60 23.88
C MET A 60 27.57 14.03 24.68
N ASP A 61 27.43 12.80 25.16
CA ASP A 61 28.54 12.07 25.79
C ASP A 61 29.43 11.37 24.73
N ASP A 62 30.63 10.96 25.14
CA ASP A 62 31.60 10.30 24.24
C ASP A 62 31.04 9.02 23.61
N LYS A 63 30.14 8.31 24.31
CA LYS A 63 29.50 7.10 23.80
C LYS A 63 28.50 7.41 22.69
N MET A 64 27.72 8.49 22.83
CA MET A 64 26.78 8.98 21.83
C MET A 64 27.52 9.52 20.62
N LEU A 65 28.63 10.22 20.80
CA LEU A 65 29.49 10.68 19.72
C LEU A 65 30.06 9.49 18.93
N GLN A 66 30.57 8.46 19.62
CA GLN A 66 31.07 7.25 18.97
C GLN A 66 29.96 6.45 18.27
N ALA A 67 28.75 6.42 18.83
CA ALA A 67 27.59 5.81 18.18
C ALA A 67 27.18 6.58 16.91
N LEU A 68 27.23 7.91 16.95
CA LEU A 68 26.96 8.78 15.79
C LEU A 68 28.00 8.55 14.68
N GLU A 69 29.29 8.49 15.03
CA GLU A 69 30.38 8.22 14.09
C GLU A 69 30.19 6.85 13.40
N ASN A 70 29.92 5.80 14.17
CA ASN A 70 29.67 4.47 13.63
C ASN A 70 28.45 4.45 12.68
N ALA A 71 27.38 5.18 13.01
CA ALA A 71 26.20 5.29 12.16
C ALA A 71 26.50 6.03 10.85
N LEU A 72 27.31 7.10 10.90
CA LEU A 72 27.74 7.84 9.71
C LEU A 72 28.63 6.98 8.79
N MET A 73 29.59 6.26 9.37
CA MET A 73 30.44 5.32 8.63
C MET A 73 29.62 4.21 7.96
N ALA A 74 28.63 3.65 8.67
CA ALA A 74 27.71 2.66 8.11
C ALA A 74 26.90 3.23 6.94
N ARG A 75 26.39 4.47 7.06
CA ARG A 75 25.64 5.14 5.99
C ARG A 75 26.52 5.45 4.78
N GLN A 76 27.74 5.94 4.99
CA GLN A 76 28.70 6.19 3.91
C GLN A 76 29.03 4.89 3.16
N ASN A 77 29.28 3.79 3.88
CA ASN A 77 29.52 2.49 3.28
C ASN A 77 28.31 1.99 2.48
N ALA A 78 27.09 2.22 2.96
CA ALA A 78 25.87 1.87 2.23
C ALA A 78 25.73 2.66 0.91
N VAL A 79 25.97 3.98 0.95
CA VAL A 79 25.92 4.84 -0.25
C VAL A 79 27.01 4.43 -1.26
N LEU A 80 28.23 4.17 -0.79
CA LEU A 80 29.31 3.70 -1.66
C LEU A 80 29.01 2.32 -2.26
N LYS A 81 28.34 1.43 -1.51
CA LYS A 81 27.90 0.13 -2.00
C LYS A 81 26.82 0.28 -3.08
N GLU A 82 25.82 1.11 -2.87
CA GLU A 82 24.76 1.40 -3.85
C GLU A 82 25.32 2.03 -5.13
N ALA A 83 26.25 2.98 -5.01
CA ALA A 83 26.96 3.54 -6.15
C ALA A 83 27.77 2.48 -6.93
N ARG A 84 28.45 1.58 -6.21
CA ARG A 84 29.19 0.46 -6.81
C ARG A 84 28.29 -0.58 -7.48
N GLU A 85 27.11 -0.85 -6.92
CA GLU A 85 26.11 -1.75 -7.51
C GLU A 85 25.51 -1.14 -8.77
N SER A 86 25.11 0.13 -8.72
CA SER A 86 24.67 0.89 -9.89
C SER A 86 25.73 0.94 -11.00
N ASP A 87 27.01 1.13 -10.64
CA ASP A 87 28.12 1.07 -11.61
C ASP A 87 28.35 -0.32 -12.19
N LYS A 88 28.17 -1.39 -11.41
CA LYS A 88 28.23 -2.77 -11.91
C LYS A 88 27.09 -3.05 -12.88
N ASP A 89 25.89 -2.59 -12.56
CA ASP A 89 24.73 -2.78 -13.43
C ASP A 89 24.86 -1.95 -14.71
N ARG A 90 25.40 -0.73 -14.63
CA ARG A 90 25.76 0.07 -15.80
C ARG A 90 26.83 -0.61 -16.65
N LYS A 91 27.85 -1.22 -16.04
CA LYS A 91 28.89 -1.98 -16.76
C LYS A 91 28.34 -3.26 -17.39
N LYS A 92 27.45 -3.99 -16.73
CA LYS A 92 26.75 -5.16 -17.30
C LYS A 92 25.88 -4.75 -18.49
N PHE A 93 25.13 -3.65 -18.36
CA PHE A 93 24.32 -3.11 -19.45
C PHE A 93 25.18 -2.66 -20.63
N ILE A 94 26.35 -2.06 -20.39
CA ILE A 94 27.31 -1.71 -21.45
C ILE A 94 27.95 -2.97 -22.07
N PHE A 95 28.22 -4.01 -21.29
CA PHE A 95 28.85 -5.26 -21.77
C PHE A 95 27.88 -6.09 -22.61
N GLU A 96 26.61 -6.23 -22.22
CA GLU A 96 25.56 -6.85 -23.05
C GLU A 96 25.31 -6.07 -24.34
N LYS A 97 25.45 -4.74 -24.31
CA LYS A 97 25.33 -3.88 -25.50
C LYS A 97 26.56 -3.93 -26.41
N ARG A 98 27.76 -4.23 -25.88
CA ARG A 98 28.98 -4.49 -26.68
C ARG A 98 28.97 -5.88 -27.32
N LEU A 99 28.40 -6.89 -26.68
CA LEU A 99 28.25 -8.23 -27.29
C LEU A 99 27.32 -8.23 -28.52
N THR A 100 26.53 -7.16 -28.72
CA THR A 100 25.67 -6.97 -29.90
C THR A 100 26.24 -5.99 -30.94
N GLY A 101 27.45 -5.46 -30.73
CA GLY A 101 28.14 -4.61 -31.70
C GLY A 101 29.65 -4.81 -31.59
N GLY A 102 30.23 -5.43 -32.62
CA GLY A 102 31.64 -5.83 -32.67
C GLY A 102 32.61 -4.76 -32.17
N ASP A 103 33.61 -5.23 -31.42
CA ASP A 103 34.67 -4.41 -30.83
C ASP A 103 35.52 -3.76 -31.95
N PRO A 104 35.68 -2.41 -31.99
CA PRO A 104 36.49 -1.75 -33.00
C PRO A 104 38.00 -1.78 -32.71
N ASN A 105 38.45 -2.50 -31.68
CA ASN A 105 39.82 -2.45 -31.17
C ASN A 105 40.57 -3.80 -31.27
N GLU A 106 40.29 -4.60 -32.29
CA GLU A 106 41.27 -5.59 -32.75
C GLU A 106 42.26 -4.91 -33.69
N ASP A 107 43.47 -4.71 -33.18
CA ASP A 107 44.62 -4.18 -33.91
C ASP A 107 44.90 -5.04 -35.16
N SER A 108 44.40 -4.58 -36.31
CA SER A 108 44.78 -5.08 -37.63
C SER A 108 46.13 -4.45 -38.00
N ASP A 109 47.20 -5.10 -37.56
CA ASP A 109 48.52 -4.97 -38.18
C ASP A 109 48.40 -5.48 -39.62
N SER A 110 48.13 -4.56 -40.55
CA SER A 110 48.18 -4.83 -41.99
C SER A 110 48.77 -3.60 -42.67
N ASP A 111 49.96 -3.80 -43.22
CA ASP A 111 50.72 -2.87 -44.05
C ASP A 111 49.83 -2.15 -45.09
N PRO A 112 50.15 -0.90 -45.47
CA PRO A 112 49.33 -0.12 -46.37
C PRO A 112 49.47 -0.67 -47.80
N GLU A 113 48.51 -1.49 -48.24
CA GLU A 113 48.34 -1.80 -49.66
C GLU A 113 47.75 -0.58 -50.39
N GLU A 114 48.39 -0.21 -51.50
CA GLU A 114 47.98 0.89 -52.37
C GLU A 114 46.66 0.56 -53.07
N VAL A 115 45.56 1.12 -52.54
CA VAL A 115 44.20 0.97 -53.10
C VAL A 115 44.00 1.91 -54.29
N THR A 116 43.57 1.35 -55.42
CA THR A 116 43.36 2.08 -56.68
C THR A 116 42.05 2.90 -56.70
N GLU A 117 41.97 3.95 -57.53
CA GLU A 117 40.82 4.90 -57.55
C GLU A 117 39.45 4.25 -57.83
N GLU A 118 39.40 3.10 -58.51
CA GLU A 118 38.16 2.35 -58.74
C GLU A 118 37.63 1.62 -57.49
N GLU A 119 38.53 1.15 -56.61
CA GLU A 119 38.16 0.49 -55.35
C GLU A 119 37.68 1.51 -54.31
N LEU A 120 38.17 2.75 -54.35
CA LEU A 120 37.64 3.86 -53.55
C LEU A 120 36.21 4.24 -53.94
N GLY A 121 35.86 4.14 -55.23
CA GLY A 121 34.50 4.37 -55.73
C GLY A 121 33.52 3.30 -55.25
N ALA A 122 33.92 2.03 -55.33
CA ALA A 122 33.12 0.90 -54.83
C ALA A 122 32.94 0.95 -53.30
N ARG A 123 33.99 1.34 -52.57
CA ARG A 123 33.94 1.49 -51.10
C ARG A 123 33.04 2.64 -50.66
N LYS A 124 33.06 3.78 -51.38
CA LYS A 124 32.13 4.90 -51.12
C LYS A 124 30.68 4.54 -51.42
N ALA A 125 30.42 3.82 -52.53
CA ALA A 125 29.08 3.35 -52.86
C ALA A 125 28.55 2.33 -51.83
N ALA A 126 29.41 1.46 -51.30
CA ALA A 126 29.06 0.53 -50.23
C ALA A 126 28.76 1.27 -48.91
N GLN A 127 29.56 2.29 -48.57
CA GLN A 127 29.32 3.13 -47.39
C GLN A 127 28.00 3.92 -47.49
N GLU A 128 27.71 4.53 -48.64
CA GLU A 128 26.43 5.23 -48.83
C GLU A 128 25.22 4.28 -48.77
N ALA A 129 25.36 3.04 -49.25
CA ALA A 129 24.31 2.03 -49.13
C ALA A 129 24.12 1.55 -47.68
N GLU A 130 25.19 1.46 -46.91
CA GLU A 130 25.16 1.11 -45.49
C GLU A 130 24.57 2.25 -44.64
N GLU A 131 24.94 3.50 -44.92
CA GLU A 131 24.37 4.68 -44.25
C GLU A 131 22.87 4.81 -44.52
N LYS A 132 22.42 4.60 -45.76
CA LYS A 132 20.99 4.57 -46.10
C LYS A 132 20.24 3.45 -45.37
N ARG A 133 20.87 2.29 -45.15
CA ARG A 133 20.27 1.21 -44.34
C ARG A 133 20.18 1.60 -42.86
N LYS A 134 21.24 2.21 -42.31
CA LYS A 134 21.25 2.71 -40.92
C LYS A 134 20.20 3.79 -40.71
N GLU A 135 20.03 4.72 -41.66
CA GLU A 135 18.97 5.73 -41.61
C GLU A 135 17.57 5.11 -41.63
N GLN A 136 17.33 4.12 -42.50
CA GLN A 136 16.04 3.41 -42.54
C GLN A 136 15.76 2.62 -41.25
N GLU A 137 16.78 2.00 -40.66
CA GLU A 137 16.66 1.31 -39.38
C GLU A 137 16.43 2.29 -38.22
N TRP A 138 17.08 3.46 -38.24
CA TRP A 138 16.87 4.52 -37.27
C TRP A 138 15.45 5.08 -37.33
N ILE A 139 14.91 5.31 -38.53
CA ILE A 139 13.51 5.74 -38.73
C ILE A 139 12.55 4.67 -38.20
N LYS A 140 12.74 3.39 -38.53
CA LYS A 140 11.92 2.28 -38.01
C LYS A 140 12.02 2.15 -36.49
N ALA A 141 13.19 2.42 -35.90
CA ALA A 141 13.37 2.41 -34.45
C ALA A 141 12.64 3.59 -33.79
N GLN A 142 12.66 4.77 -34.41
CA GLN A 142 11.86 5.91 -33.96
C GLN A 142 10.36 5.62 -34.03
N GLU A 143 9.87 5.02 -35.11
CA GLU A 143 8.45 4.64 -35.25
C GLU A 143 8.03 3.63 -34.18
N ARG A 144 8.87 2.62 -33.90
CA ARG A 144 8.64 1.66 -32.81
C ARG A 144 8.62 2.35 -31.45
N TYR A 145 9.53 3.29 -31.22
CA TYR A 145 9.60 4.04 -29.97
C TYR A 145 8.38 4.95 -29.80
N ALA A 146 7.94 5.63 -30.86
CA ALA A 146 6.74 6.45 -30.88
C ALA A 146 5.47 5.62 -30.65
N ALA A 147 5.36 4.44 -31.25
CA ALA A 147 4.26 3.51 -31.01
C ALA A 147 4.22 3.01 -29.55
N LEU A 148 5.38 2.77 -28.94
CA LEU A 148 5.50 2.37 -27.54
C LEU A 148 5.11 3.51 -26.59
N GLN A 149 5.42 4.76 -26.94
CA GLN A 149 4.99 5.94 -26.19
C GLN A 149 3.47 6.18 -26.31
N GLN A 150 2.89 6.02 -27.51
CA GLN A 150 1.43 6.05 -27.70
C GLN A 150 0.74 4.96 -26.87
N GLN A 151 1.26 3.73 -26.89
CA GLN A 151 0.71 2.64 -26.08
C GLN A 151 0.83 2.91 -24.58
N LYS A 152 1.91 3.56 -24.12
CA LYS A 152 2.03 4.01 -22.72
C LYS A 152 0.98 5.06 -22.36
N LEU A 153 0.77 6.05 -23.22
CA LEU A 153 -0.25 7.08 -23.02
C LEU A 153 -1.66 6.45 -23.00
N ASP A 154 -1.98 5.55 -23.92
CA ASP A 154 -3.26 4.85 -23.94
C ASP A 154 -3.46 4.00 -22.69
N ASN A 155 -2.40 3.35 -22.19
CA ASN A 155 -2.46 2.53 -20.99
C ASN A 155 -2.55 3.38 -19.72
N GLU A 156 -1.88 4.54 -19.68
CA GLU A 156 -2.03 5.54 -18.62
C GLU A 156 -3.42 6.16 -18.63
N GLU A 157 -3.99 6.45 -19.79
CA GLU A 157 -5.38 6.92 -19.91
C GLU A 157 -6.37 5.83 -19.52
N ARG A 158 -6.13 4.57 -19.87
CA ARG A 158 -6.94 3.42 -19.42
C ARG A 158 -6.84 3.22 -17.92
N LEU A 159 -5.64 3.34 -17.34
CA LEU A 159 -5.42 3.30 -15.89
C LEU A 159 -6.06 4.51 -15.21
N ARG A 160 -6.05 5.69 -15.83
CA ARG A 160 -6.70 6.90 -15.30
C ARG A 160 -8.22 6.81 -15.38
N ALA A 161 -8.76 6.22 -16.45
CA ALA A 161 -10.19 5.93 -16.59
C ALA A 161 -10.62 4.87 -15.57
N GLN A 162 -9.83 3.79 -15.41
CA GLN A 162 -10.04 2.79 -14.37
C GLN A 162 -9.89 3.40 -12.96
N ALA A 163 -8.93 4.27 -12.70
CA ALA A 163 -8.77 4.97 -11.42
C ALA A 163 -9.92 5.95 -11.13
N ARG A 164 -10.57 6.51 -12.16
CA ARG A 164 -11.82 7.27 -12.01
C ARG A 164 -13.05 6.38 -11.80
N GLN A 165 -12.96 5.10 -12.15
CA GLN A 165 -14.05 4.12 -12.13
C GLN A 165 -13.94 3.10 -10.98
N VAL A 166 -12.79 3.03 -10.31
CA VAL A 166 -12.67 2.46 -8.98
C VAL A 166 -13.39 3.42 -8.05
N ASP A 167 -14.64 3.06 -7.75
CA ASP A 167 -15.45 3.71 -6.73
C ASP A 167 -14.63 3.67 -5.44
N ILE A 168 -14.03 4.82 -5.09
CA ILE A 168 -13.08 4.96 -3.98
C ILE A 168 -13.75 4.48 -2.69
N ASP A 169 -15.07 4.67 -2.58
CA ASP A 169 -15.87 4.17 -1.47
C ASP A 169 -15.97 2.63 -1.46
N ALA A 170 -16.06 1.97 -2.62
CA ALA A 170 -16.04 0.52 -2.73
C ALA A 170 -14.63 -0.07 -2.46
N PHE A 171 -13.58 0.60 -2.93
CA PHE A 171 -12.20 0.18 -2.69
C PHE A 171 -11.78 0.39 -1.24
N GLU A 172 -12.18 1.50 -0.61
CA GLU A 172 -12.02 1.71 0.82
C GLU A 172 -12.82 0.68 1.62
N ARG A 173 -14.05 0.34 1.22
CA ARG A 173 -14.83 -0.74 1.84
C ARG A 173 -14.13 -2.08 1.73
N GLN A 174 -13.51 -2.39 0.59
CA GLN A 174 -12.78 -3.64 0.37
C GLN A 174 -11.46 -3.70 1.15
N LEU A 175 -10.77 -2.57 1.31
CA LEU A 175 -9.57 -2.45 2.15
C LEU A 175 -9.92 -2.55 3.64
N LYS A 176 -11.00 -1.88 4.07
CA LYS A 176 -11.53 -1.96 5.44
C LYS A 176 -12.05 -3.37 5.75
N SER A 177 -12.72 -4.05 4.81
CA SER A 177 -13.18 -5.44 4.99
C SER A 177 -12.02 -6.45 5.09
N ARG A 178 -10.87 -6.14 4.50
CA ARG A 178 -9.62 -6.91 4.64
C ARG A 178 -8.71 -6.43 5.78
N GLY A 179 -9.17 -5.51 6.62
CA GLY A 179 -8.50 -5.11 7.86
C GLY A 179 -7.44 -4.00 7.72
N ALA A 180 -7.38 -3.29 6.58
CA ALA A 180 -6.50 -2.13 6.42
C ALA A 180 -7.16 -0.87 7.01
N VAL A 181 -6.48 -0.21 7.95
CA VAL A 181 -6.87 1.11 8.49
C VAL A 181 -6.01 2.17 7.80
N LEU A 182 -6.61 3.00 6.96
CA LEU A 182 -5.94 4.17 6.38
C LEU A 182 -5.83 5.25 7.46
N VAL A 183 -4.63 5.39 8.04
CA VAL A 183 -4.35 6.36 9.12
C VAL A 183 -4.14 7.78 8.59
N ASP A 184 -3.80 7.93 7.31
CA ASP A 184 -3.81 9.22 6.63
C ASP A 184 -3.96 8.98 5.12
N SER A 185 -5.09 9.34 4.52
CA SER A 185 -5.32 9.04 3.11
C SER A 185 -4.59 10.00 2.17
N GLY A 186 -4.04 11.12 2.68
CA GLY A 186 -3.41 12.17 1.86
C GLY A 186 -4.34 12.77 0.80
N LEU A 187 -5.62 12.41 0.80
CA LEU A 187 -6.60 12.81 -0.19
C LEU A 187 -7.33 14.08 0.28
N PRO A 188 -7.61 15.02 -0.63
CA PRO A 188 -8.36 16.22 -0.27
C PRO A 188 -9.76 15.84 0.19
N VAL A 189 -10.07 16.13 1.45
CA VAL A 189 -11.39 15.91 2.05
C VAL A 189 -12.43 16.66 1.21
N LYS A 190 -13.33 15.91 0.56
CA LYS A 190 -14.46 16.48 -0.21
C LYS A 190 -15.29 17.35 0.74
N LYS A 191 -15.24 18.68 0.56
CA LYS A 191 -16.24 19.61 1.15
C LYS A 191 -17.62 19.22 0.61
N ARG A 192 -18.40 18.49 1.41
CA ARG A 192 -19.82 18.25 1.12
C ARG A 192 -20.56 19.59 1.27
N ALA A 193 -20.91 20.19 0.13
CA ALA A 193 -21.89 21.25 0.06
C ALA A 193 -23.29 20.64 0.18
N GLY A 194 -24.07 21.04 1.18
CA GLY A 194 -25.44 20.56 1.34
C GLY A 194 -26.01 20.78 2.73
N LYS A 195 -26.72 21.90 2.88
CA LYS A 195 -27.70 22.29 3.90
C LYS A 195 -28.15 21.17 4.87
N GLY A 196 -27.87 21.35 6.16
CA GLY A 196 -28.49 20.59 7.26
C GLY A 196 -27.63 19.49 7.92
N GLY A 197 -26.31 19.48 7.68
CA GLY A 197 -25.41 18.49 8.26
C GLY A 197 -25.48 18.44 9.79
N ALA A 198 -25.78 17.26 10.32
CA ALA A 198 -25.70 16.94 11.73
C ALA A 198 -24.39 17.46 12.34
N LYS A 199 -24.47 17.98 13.56
CA LYS A 199 -23.31 18.47 14.30
C LYS A 199 -22.21 17.40 14.30
N ALA A 200 -20.97 17.80 14.05
CA ALA A 200 -19.81 16.92 14.08
C ALA A 200 -19.84 16.05 15.36
N GLY A 201 -20.00 14.74 15.19
CA GLY A 201 -20.08 13.77 16.29
C GLY A 201 -21.47 13.18 16.58
N GLN A 202 -22.49 13.44 15.77
CA GLN A 202 -23.77 12.73 15.81
C GLN A 202 -23.87 11.81 14.58
N LEU A 203 -23.85 10.50 14.79
CA LEU A 203 -24.21 9.52 13.76
C LEU A 203 -25.72 9.60 13.51
N SER A 204 -26.14 9.50 12.25
CA SER A 204 -27.55 9.39 11.89
C SER A 204 -28.17 8.10 12.45
N ALA A 205 -29.49 8.07 12.64
CA ALA A 205 -30.20 6.89 13.14
C ALA A 205 -29.96 5.64 12.25
N GLU A 206 -29.80 5.85 10.94
CA GLU A 206 -29.45 4.80 9.98
C GLU A 206 -28.02 4.27 10.18
N GLU A 207 -27.05 5.16 10.44
CA GLU A 207 -25.66 4.75 10.71
C GLU A 207 -25.55 3.98 12.03
N VAL A 208 -26.35 4.36 13.03
CA VAL A 208 -26.40 3.64 14.31
C VAL A 208 -27.05 2.27 14.15
N ALA A 209 -28.11 2.15 13.33
CA ALA A 209 -28.74 0.87 13.03
C ALA A 209 -27.76 -0.08 12.32
N LYS A 210 -27.06 0.41 11.30
CA LYS A 210 -26.01 -0.33 10.61
C LYS A 210 -24.90 -0.77 11.56
N MET A 211 -24.46 0.12 12.46
CA MET A 211 -23.42 -0.23 13.43
C MET A 211 -23.86 -1.32 14.42
N LYS A 212 -25.15 -1.35 14.81
CA LYS A 212 -25.70 -2.44 15.63
C LYS A 212 -25.71 -3.77 14.86
N GLU A 213 -26.16 -3.75 13.62
CA GLU A 213 -26.16 -4.93 12.75
C GLU A 213 -24.74 -5.45 12.53
N GLU A 214 -23.78 -4.55 12.27
CA GLU A 214 -22.36 -4.88 12.17
C GLU A 214 -21.81 -5.52 13.46
N VAL A 215 -22.17 -5.02 14.65
CA VAL A 215 -21.77 -5.64 15.91
C VAL A 215 -22.30 -7.07 16.03
N VAL A 216 -23.56 -7.30 15.67
CA VAL A 216 -24.18 -8.64 15.71
C VAL A 216 -23.46 -9.58 14.75
N LEU A 217 -23.23 -9.15 13.51
CA LEU A 217 -22.52 -9.93 12.50
C LEU A 217 -21.10 -10.27 12.95
N VAL A 218 -20.35 -9.30 13.46
CA VAL A 218 -18.97 -9.53 13.96
C VAL A 218 -18.96 -10.48 15.17
N MET A 219 -19.97 -10.42 16.04
CA MET A 219 -20.11 -11.37 17.15
C MET A 219 -20.37 -12.79 16.65
N LYS A 220 -21.30 -12.97 15.69
CA LYS A 220 -21.57 -14.28 15.08
C LYS A 220 -20.34 -14.83 14.34
N GLU A 221 -19.61 -13.99 13.59
CA GLU A 221 -18.36 -14.38 12.94
C GLU A 221 -17.29 -14.83 13.95
N LYS A 222 -17.17 -14.12 15.07
CA LYS A 222 -16.24 -14.51 16.15
C LYS A 222 -16.65 -15.85 16.76
N GLU A 223 -17.92 -16.04 17.08
CA GLU A 223 -18.46 -17.29 17.63
C GLU A 223 -18.23 -18.45 16.65
N ARG A 224 -18.49 -18.25 15.36
CA ARG A 224 -18.20 -19.22 14.29
C ARG A 224 -16.74 -19.63 14.28
N LEU A 225 -15.82 -18.66 14.25
CA LEU A 225 -14.38 -18.95 14.26
C LEU A 225 -13.97 -19.66 15.55
N ASP A 226 -14.56 -19.31 16.69
CA ASP A 226 -14.30 -19.96 17.96
C ASP A 226 -14.79 -21.42 17.97
N THR A 227 -16.00 -21.68 17.45
CA THR A 227 -16.53 -23.04 17.29
C THR A 227 -15.59 -23.88 16.44
N VAL A 228 -15.22 -23.39 15.26
CA VAL A 228 -14.34 -24.12 14.34
C VAL A 228 -12.98 -24.37 14.98
N LEU A 229 -12.38 -23.39 15.65
CA LEU A 229 -11.08 -23.56 16.32
C LEU A 229 -11.08 -24.64 17.40
N HIS A 230 -12.19 -24.82 18.12
CA HIS A 230 -12.31 -25.80 19.20
C HIS A 230 -12.84 -27.16 18.72
N THR A 231 -13.30 -27.28 17.47
CA THR A 231 -13.65 -28.58 16.88
C THR A 231 -12.39 -29.35 16.51
N SER A 232 -12.23 -30.53 17.09
CA SER A 232 -11.14 -31.46 16.75
C SER A 232 -11.35 -32.09 15.37
N ASP A 233 -10.29 -32.59 14.73
CA ASP A 233 -10.41 -33.16 13.38
C ASP A 233 -11.29 -34.42 13.33
N GLU A 234 -11.40 -35.16 14.43
CA GLU A 234 -12.27 -36.33 14.57
C GLU A 234 -13.76 -35.95 14.64
N GLU A 235 -14.07 -34.79 15.21
CA GLU A 235 -15.44 -34.27 15.37
C GLU A 235 -15.92 -33.47 14.16
N LEU A 236 -15.02 -33.05 13.25
CA LEU A 236 -15.36 -32.24 12.07
C LEU A 236 -16.51 -32.81 11.24
N PRO A 237 -16.56 -34.12 10.91
CA PRO A 237 -17.66 -34.67 10.11
C PRO A 237 -19.01 -34.56 10.81
N ALA A 238 -19.05 -34.81 12.13
CA ALA A 238 -20.28 -34.73 12.92
C ALA A 238 -20.76 -33.27 13.07
N ALA A 239 -19.82 -32.35 13.36
CA ALA A 239 -20.10 -30.93 13.46
C ALA A 239 -20.62 -30.34 12.13
N LEU A 240 -20.11 -30.83 11.01
CA LEU A 240 -20.52 -30.39 9.67
C LEU A 240 -21.95 -30.86 9.34
N GLU A 241 -22.30 -32.11 9.67
CA GLU A 241 -23.67 -32.61 9.54
C GLU A 241 -24.66 -31.84 10.42
N GLU A 242 -24.28 -31.53 11.66
CA GLU A 242 -25.09 -30.70 12.54
C GLU A 242 -25.24 -29.27 12.01
N ALA A 243 -24.17 -28.67 11.51
CA ALA A 243 -24.19 -27.34 10.90
C ALA A 243 -25.12 -27.32 9.67
N LYS A 244 -25.06 -28.33 8.80
CA LYS A 244 -25.97 -28.47 7.64
C LYS A 244 -27.43 -28.60 8.04
N LYS A 245 -27.73 -29.38 9.09
CA LYS A 245 -29.09 -29.49 9.64
C LYS A 245 -29.59 -28.15 10.16
N SER A 246 -28.78 -27.46 10.97
CA SER A 246 -29.15 -26.15 11.51
C SER A 246 -29.37 -25.11 10.40
N LEU A 247 -28.54 -25.12 9.34
CA LEU A 247 -28.71 -24.27 8.17
C LEU A 247 -30.04 -24.52 7.46
N ALA A 248 -30.43 -25.79 7.28
CA ALA A 248 -31.71 -26.13 6.68
C ALA A 248 -32.91 -25.66 7.53
N GLU A 249 -32.79 -25.67 8.86
CA GLU A 249 -33.80 -25.11 9.76
C GLU A 249 -33.93 -23.59 9.62
N TYR A 250 -32.81 -22.87 9.61
CA TYR A 250 -32.81 -21.42 9.41
C TYR A 250 -33.28 -21.00 8.02
N GLN A 251 -33.01 -21.80 6.98
CA GLN A 251 -33.59 -21.57 5.65
C GLN A 251 -35.13 -21.67 5.67
N LYS A 252 -35.69 -22.67 6.36
CA LYS A 252 -37.15 -22.80 6.53
C LYS A 252 -37.75 -21.63 7.32
N LYS A 253 -37.10 -21.22 8.41
CA LYS A 253 -37.54 -20.08 9.22
C LYS A 253 -37.45 -18.75 8.44
N ALA A 254 -36.35 -18.52 7.71
CA ALA A 254 -36.18 -17.32 6.90
C ALA A 254 -37.21 -17.24 5.76
N ALA A 255 -37.58 -18.37 5.15
CA ALA A 255 -38.64 -18.42 4.15
C ALA A 255 -40.03 -18.10 4.72
N ALA A 256 -40.27 -18.38 6.00
CA ALA A 256 -41.53 -18.07 6.70
C ALA A 256 -41.58 -16.63 7.24
N ALA A 257 -40.43 -15.97 7.43
CA ALA A 257 -40.29 -14.70 8.13
C ALA A 257 -40.23 -13.46 7.18
N ILE A 258 -40.82 -13.52 5.98
CA ILE A 258 -40.83 -12.38 5.05
C ILE A 258 -41.76 -11.28 5.59
N GLY A 259 -41.19 -10.35 6.36
CA GLY A 259 -41.79 -9.10 6.79
C GLY A 259 -40.81 -7.94 6.60
N GLU A 260 -41.29 -6.77 6.19
CA GLU A 260 -40.47 -5.58 6.01
C GLU A 260 -39.78 -5.18 7.33
N SER A 261 -38.46 -5.00 7.26
CA SER A 261 -37.65 -4.48 8.36
C SER A 261 -38.15 -3.08 8.76
N ALA A 262 -38.72 -2.98 9.96
CA ALA A 262 -39.20 -1.70 10.48
C ALA A 262 -38.00 -0.77 10.75
N ALA A 263 -38.05 0.43 10.19
CA ALA A 263 -37.01 1.43 10.40
C ALA A 263 -36.91 1.80 11.90
N PRO A 264 -35.69 1.80 12.49
CA PRO A 264 -35.54 2.06 13.92
C PRO A 264 -35.85 3.53 14.22
N THR A 265 -36.86 3.75 15.07
CA THR A 265 -37.39 5.08 15.43
C THR A 265 -36.68 5.75 16.61
N LYS A 266 -35.68 5.10 17.22
CA LYS A 266 -35.08 5.58 18.48
C LYS A 266 -33.67 6.12 18.27
N GLU A 267 -33.53 7.45 18.35
CA GLU A 267 -32.24 8.12 18.39
C GLU A 267 -31.46 7.71 19.65
N MET A 268 -30.20 7.32 19.48
CA MET A 268 -29.32 6.93 20.58
C MET A 268 -28.51 8.10 21.10
N SER A 269 -28.22 8.09 22.41
CA SER A 269 -27.37 9.08 23.03
C SER A 269 -25.90 8.91 22.60
N LYS A 270 -25.13 10.00 22.63
CA LYS A 270 -23.70 10.00 22.29
C LYS A 270 -22.88 9.00 23.11
N GLY A 271 -23.25 8.77 24.38
CA GLY A 271 -22.59 7.81 25.25
C GLY A 271 -22.83 6.35 24.85
N GLU A 272 -24.02 6.03 24.35
CA GLU A 272 -24.31 4.68 23.87
C GLU A 272 -23.64 4.43 22.50
N VAL A 273 -23.50 5.47 21.66
CA VAL A 273 -22.75 5.40 20.40
C VAL A 273 -21.27 5.10 20.64
N THR A 274 -20.62 5.78 21.59
CA THR A 274 -19.21 5.50 21.91
C THR A 274 -19.02 4.12 22.52
N GLN A 275 -19.96 3.65 23.35
CA GLN A 275 -19.95 2.27 23.85
C GLN A 275 -20.11 1.23 22.73
N LEU A 276 -21.00 1.48 21.76
CA LEU A 276 -21.16 0.62 20.59
C LEU A 276 -19.88 0.58 19.73
N GLN A 277 -19.25 1.73 19.49
CA GLN A 277 -17.97 1.80 18.78
C GLN A 277 -16.85 1.04 19.51
N GLN A 278 -16.75 1.20 20.84
CA GLN A 278 -15.80 0.45 21.66
C GLN A 278 -16.07 -1.06 21.61
N LYS A 279 -17.35 -1.47 21.68
CA LYS A 279 -17.76 -2.87 21.58
C LYS A 279 -17.41 -3.44 20.21
N LEU A 280 -17.72 -2.73 19.12
CA LEU A 280 -17.38 -3.15 17.76
C LEU A 280 -15.87 -3.31 17.59
N THR A 281 -15.09 -2.34 18.07
CA THR A 281 -13.62 -2.38 18.00
C THR A 281 -13.06 -3.60 18.73
N LYS A 282 -13.55 -3.85 19.96
CA LYS A 282 -13.13 -5.01 20.76
C LYS A 282 -13.48 -6.34 20.09
N GLN A 283 -14.72 -6.49 19.63
CA GLN A 283 -15.14 -7.74 18.98
C GLN A 283 -14.41 -7.97 17.65
N THR A 284 -14.13 -6.91 16.89
CA THR A 284 -13.35 -6.98 15.65
C THR A 284 -11.92 -7.46 15.91
N MET A 285 -11.26 -6.92 16.95
CA MET A 285 -9.91 -7.35 17.33
C MET A 285 -9.89 -8.83 17.76
N ASP A 286 -10.84 -9.25 18.60
CA ASP A 286 -10.97 -10.64 19.03
C ASP A 286 -11.22 -11.57 17.84
N LYS A 287 -12.12 -11.19 16.93
CA LYS A 287 -12.38 -11.93 15.69
C LYS A 287 -11.10 -12.10 14.86
N ASN A 288 -10.36 -11.02 14.64
CA ASN A 288 -9.14 -11.05 13.84
C ASN A 288 -8.08 -11.96 14.48
N ARG A 289 -7.98 -11.96 15.81
CA ARG A 289 -7.12 -12.89 16.55
C ARG A 289 -7.53 -14.35 16.30
N ARG A 290 -8.83 -14.67 16.34
CA ARG A 290 -9.33 -16.03 16.04
C ARG A 290 -9.09 -16.42 14.58
N ALA A 291 -9.32 -15.51 13.63
CA ALA A 291 -9.04 -15.77 12.22
C ALA A 291 -7.56 -16.08 11.96
N LEU A 292 -6.64 -15.37 12.63
CA LEU A 292 -5.20 -15.66 12.56
C LEU A 292 -4.85 -17.00 13.19
N GLN A 293 -5.48 -17.36 14.32
CA GLN A 293 -5.30 -18.70 14.92
C GLN A 293 -5.74 -19.80 13.96
N LEU A 294 -6.89 -19.63 13.30
CA LEU A 294 -7.41 -20.62 12.36
C LEU A 294 -6.50 -20.75 11.13
N LYS A 295 -5.97 -19.63 10.62
CA LYS A 295 -5.01 -19.62 9.51
C LYS A 295 -3.66 -20.26 9.85
N ALA A 296 -3.30 -20.28 11.13
CA ALA A 296 -2.08 -20.91 11.61
C ALA A 296 -2.23 -22.43 11.83
N MET A 297 -3.46 -22.97 11.84
CA MET A 297 -3.70 -24.41 11.86
C MET A 297 -3.39 -25.04 10.50
N GLU A 298 -3.23 -26.36 10.49
CA GLU A 298 -3.05 -27.10 9.23
C GLU A 298 -4.30 -26.98 8.34
N PRO A 299 -4.14 -26.74 7.02
CA PRO A 299 -5.26 -26.65 6.11
C PRO A 299 -6.08 -27.94 6.10
N ASN A 300 -7.38 -27.85 6.35
CA ASN A 300 -8.29 -28.99 6.36
C ASN A 300 -9.57 -28.66 5.58
N PRO A 301 -9.89 -29.39 4.50
CA PRO A 301 -11.05 -29.08 3.66
C PRO A 301 -12.39 -29.19 4.39
N LEU A 302 -12.52 -30.10 5.36
CA LEU A 302 -13.75 -30.22 6.17
C LEU A 302 -13.92 -29.03 7.12
N ARG A 303 -12.80 -28.46 7.58
CA ARG A 303 -12.79 -27.27 8.43
C ARG A 303 -13.20 -26.03 7.63
N ASP A 304 -12.72 -25.90 6.39
CA ASP A 304 -13.11 -24.82 5.47
C ASP A 304 -14.60 -24.93 5.08
N GLU A 305 -15.09 -26.14 4.81
CA GLU A 305 -16.51 -26.38 4.54
C GLU A 305 -17.37 -26.03 5.77
N LEU A 306 -16.94 -26.41 6.98
CA LEU A 306 -17.63 -26.06 8.22
C LEU A 306 -17.72 -24.53 8.41
N VAL A 307 -16.63 -23.79 8.16
CA VAL A 307 -16.65 -22.31 8.19
C VAL A 307 -17.68 -21.76 7.21
N SER A 308 -17.72 -22.28 5.98
CA SER A 308 -18.65 -21.80 4.96
C SER A 308 -20.11 -22.11 5.29
N VAL A 309 -20.41 -23.29 5.83
CA VAL A 309 -21.78 -23.68 6.20
C VAL A 309 -22.27 -22.84 7.37
N LEU A 310 -21.43 -22.63 8.39
CA LEU A 310 -21.77 -21.80 9.54
C LEU A 310 -21.95 -20.33 9.13
N GLU A 311 -21.16 -19.81 8.19
CA GLU A 311 -21.33 -18.45 7.66
C GLU A 311 -22.71 -18.26 7.02
N GLN A 312 -23.13 -19.18 6.16
CA GLN A 312 -24.46 -19.12 5.54
C GLN A 312 -25.57 -19.22 6.59
N ARG A 313 -25.40 -20.06 7.62
CA ARG A 313 -26.33 -20.18 8.74
C ARG A 313 -26.44 -18.87 9.51
N ASP A 314 -25.31 -18.24 9.84
CA ASP A 314 -25.28 -17.01 10.64
C ASP A 314 -26.00 -15.86 9.92
N VAL A 315 -25.81 -15.71 8.60
CA VAL A 315 -26.51 -14.71 7.78
C VAL A 315 -28.02 -14.92 7.82
N LEU A 316 -28.48 -16.18 7.76
CA LEU A 316 -29.91 -16.49 7.86
C LEU A 316 -30.44 -16.28 9.27
N ALA A 317 -29.66 -16.63 10.29
CA ALA A 317 -30.02 -16.42 11.69
C ALA A 317 -30.23 -14.94 12.01
N VAL A 318 -29.33 -14.06 11.57
CA VAL A 318 -29.48 -12.60 11.75
C VAL A 318 -30.74 -12.08 11.05
N LYS A 319 -31.06 -12.57 9.85
CA LYS A 319 -32.29 -12.20 9.15
C LYS A 319 -33.54 -12.64 9.91
N VAL A 320 -33.58 -13.88 10.41
CA VAL A 320 -34.70 -14.40 11.21
C VAL A 320 -34.84 -13.62 12.51
N GLU A 321 -33.75 -13.43 13.26
CA GLU A 321 -33.74 -12.64 14.50
C GLU A 321 -34.22 -11.19 14.24
N SER A 322 -33.81 -10.58 13.13
CA SER A 322 -34.25 -9.23 12.78
C SER A 322 -35.74 -9.15 12.45
N ALA A 323 -36.32 -10.20 11.84
CA ALA A 323 -37.74 -10.27 11.51
C ALA A 323 -38.61 -10.61 12.73
N GLU A 324 -38.08 -11.39 13.69
CA GLU A 324 -38.76 -11.71 14.97
C GLU A 324 -38.75 -10.52 15.95
N HIS A 325 -37.84 -9.56 15.78
CA HIS A 325 -37.69 -8.38 16.63
C HIS A 325 -38.14 -7.05 16.00
N ALA A 326 -38.66 -7.08 14.76
CA ALA A 326 -39.32 -5.94 14.10
C ALA A 326 -40.76 -5.77 14.61
#